data_AF-A0AAV4XGZ6-F1
#
_entry.id   AF-A0AAV4XGZ6-F1
#
_cell.length_a   1.000
_cell.length_b   1.000
_cell.length_c   1.000
_cell.angle_alpha   90.00
_cell.angle_beta   90.00
_cell.angle_gamma   90.00
#
_symmetry.space_group_name_H-M   'P 1'
#
loop_
_entity.id
_entity.type
_entity.pdbx_description
1 polymer ?
#
loop_
_entity_poly.entity_id
_entity_poly.type
_entity_poly.pdbx_seq_one_letter_code
_entity_poly.pdbx_strand_id
1 'polypeptide(L)'
;MLDNYCPSKLLAATEFAKIRILANILCIEVNSFKCTSTNCIPQSEVCDGIKQCLNGADEIGCKYGVFAVKGIAESRHKAAKWLKNKWSSSTGWQENTHRGIIAWYLATGNNATDIHIDESLMVNRLVIETLASLLRNKTSPLTINQLSMFVNALTVSCRDPRNFHGFDLVKILKQQTEISSLTNRPISYLALCNAGESIPLNETAKLGDILNSRSKYPFLLDVQAASIMALSCLCYNKDDNSIQIPFIKAGYDRIVEKFKKLQQVDGSFGNIYTTAIVTQALLSARQENNKGWKLNITVNYLMKYLNSPSVDFLATYWTLPILNGKSLSDIKNTDCPVVLQKNSEGPMMEDVKVNLRSKMRVQYSLYIGDEKDIIHTISLRVPENITVYEIMHLAEVADYKYNPSQRAKSSMFGKVSEQFQWKKMEKKLYVYEIDGIVNDFENDQFWLLYLGPNIESIKHFAESPDKVVATNGSQIIMWYKKAHI
;
A
#
# COMPACT_ATOMS: atom_id res chain seq x y z
N MET A 1 -17.59 -2.02 39.75
CA MET A 1 -16.60 -2.94 39.18
C MET A 1 -16.68 -2.77 37.67
N LEU A 2 -15.68 -2.08 37.13
CA LEU A 2 -15.64 -1.55 35.77
C LEU A 2 -14.97 -2.59 34.86
N ASP A 3 -15.76 -3.39 34.15
CA ASP A 3 -15.23 -4.23 33.07
C ASP A 3 -14.97 -3.38 31.82
N ASN A 4 -13.71 -3.45 31.39
CA ASN A 4 -12.97 -2.67 30.38
C ASN A 4 -13.68 -2.36 29.04
N TYR A 5 -13.69 -1.06 28.68
CA TYR A 5 -14.42 -0.42 27.58
C TYR A 5 -13.61 -0.24 26.26
N CYS A 6 -12.82 -1.25 25.86
CA CYS A 6 -12.32 -1.44 24.48
C CYS A 6 -13.02 -2.67 23.89
N PRO A 7 -12.99 -2.96 22.56
CA PRO A 7 -13.50 -4.25 22.06
C PRO A 7 -12.77 -5.34 22.85
N SER A 8 -13.51 -6.03 23.70
CA SER A 8 -12.97 -6.86 24.77
C SER A 8 -11.94 -7.81 24.17
N LYS A 9 -10.72 -7.83 24.73
CA LYS A 9 -9.95 -9.08 24.70
C LYS A 9 -10.92 -10.15 25.17
N LEU A 10 -11.02 -11.25 24.45
CA LEU A 10 -11.56 -12.48 25.03
C LEU A 10 -10.55 -12.90 26.11
N LEU A 11 -10.60 -12.22 27.26
CA LEU A 11 -9.94 -12.57 28.50
C LEU A 11 -10.82 -13.64 29.12
N ALA A 12 -10.50 -14.90 28.86
CA ALA A 12 -10.84 -15.93 29.82
C ALA A 12 -9.82 -15.83 30.97
N ALA A 13 -10.21 -15.15 32.06
CA ALA A 13 -9.62 -15.41 33.36
C ALA A 13 -9.85 -16.91 33.68
N THR A 14 -8.88 -17.65 34.22
CA THR A 14 -8.65 -17.68 35.67
C THR A 14 -7.21 -18.03 36.04
N GLU A 15 -6.75 -17.45 37.15
CA GLU A 15 -5.57 -17.83 37.93
C GLU A 15 -5.45 -19.36 38.12
N PHE A 16 -4.25 -19.94 37.98
CA PHE A 16 -3.72 -20.92 38.93
C PHE A 16 -2.19 -20.98 38.85
N ALA A 17 -1.57 -20.96 40.02
CA ALA A 17 -0.14 -20.91 40.24
C ALA A 17 0.56 -22.27 40.01
N LYS A 18 1.84 -22.20 39.58
CA LYS A 18 2.95 -23.16 39.74
C LYS A 18 2.62 -24.60 40.16
N ILE A 19 2.77 -25.56 39.23
CA ILE A 19 3.31 -26.91 39.51
C ILE A 19 4.30 -27.32 38.40
N ARG A 20 5.38 -27.97 38.82
CA ARG A 20 6.62 -28.32 38.12
C ARG A 20 6.52 -29.72 37.47
N ILE A 21 7.31 -29.93 36.40
CA ILE A 21 7.98 -31.19 35.98
C ILE A 21 7.19 -32.20 35.10
N LEU A 22 7.86 -32.56 33.97
CA LEU A 22 7.67 -33.68 33.03
C LEU A 22 6.43 -33.66 32.10
N ALA A 23 6.60 -33.16 30.87
CA ALA A 23 5.72 -33.51 29.75
C ALA A 23 6.46 -33.51 28.41
N ASN A 24 6.96 -34.68 28.01
CA ASN A 24 7.01 -35.02 26.59
C ASN A 24 5.59 -35.49 26.21
N ILE A 25 5.02 -34.92 25.13
CA ILE A 25 4.04 -35.53 24.19
C ILE A 25 2.54 -35.11 24.21
N LEU A 26 2.00 -34.38 25.19
CA LEU A 26 0.62 -33.83 25.04
C LEU A 26 0.56 -32.32 25.32
N CYS A 27 -0.11 -31.58 24.43
CA CYS A 27 -0.54 -30.21 24.72
C CYS A 27 -1.61 -30.30 25.82
N ILE A 28 -1.19 -30.18 27.08
CA ILE A 28 -2.03 -30.42 28.27
C ILE A 28 -2.90 -29.19 28.61
N GLU A 29 -2.66 -28.04 27.98
CA GLU A 29 -3.45 -26.84 28.23
C GLU A 29 -4.81 -26.89 27.53
N VAL A 30 -5.87 -26.75 28.32
CA VAL A 30 -7.24 -26.50 27.85
C VAL A 30 -7.20 -25.14 27.13
N ASN A 31 -7.37 -25.13 25.81
CA ASN A 31 -7.13 -24.01 24.88
C ASN A 31 -5.75 -23.95 24.20
N SER A 32 -5.14 -25.10 23.90
CA SER A 32 -3.96 -25.18 23.03
C SER A 32 -4.26 -25.97 21.74
N PHE A 33 -3.75 -25.48 20.61
CA PHE A 33 -3.76 -26.15 19.32
C PHE A 33 -2.41 -26.79 19.05
N LYS A 34 -2.43 -28.05 18.63
CA LYS A 34 -1.23 -28.81 18.33
C LYS A 34 -0.88 -28.65 16.87
N CYS A 35 0.27 -28.04 16.59
CA CYS A 35 0.84 -28.03 15.26
C CYS A 35 1.16 -29.47 14.80
N THR A 36 1.37 -29.69 13.50
CA THR A 36 1.81 -31.00 13.01
C THR A 36 3.25 -31.33 13.48
N SER A 37 4.02 -30.31 13.88
CA SER A 37 5.24 -30.43 14.67
C SER A 37 4.94 -30.66 16.16
N THR A 38 5.94 -30.97 16.98
CA THR A 38 5.78 -31.14 18.44
C THR A 38 5.45 -29.86 19.22
N ASN A 39 5.11 -28.75 18.54
CA ASN A 39 4.85 -27.45 19.16
C ASN A 39 3.35 -27.24 19.39
N CYS A 40 3.01 -26.59 20.51
CA CYS A 40 1.65 -26.23 20.89
C CYS A 40 1.53 -24.70 20.88
N ILE A 41 0.43 -24.18 20.34
CA ILE A 41 0.13 -22.74 20.33
C ILE A 41 -1.20 -22.48 21.06
N PRO A 42 -1.40 -21.32 21.69
CA PRO A 42 -2.69 -20.90 22.24
C PRO A 42 -3.80 -20.94 21.19
N GLN A 43 -5.03 -21.31 21.59
CA GLN A 43 -6.20 -21.30 20.70
C GLN A 43 -6.52 -19.90 20.16
N SER A 44 -6.10 -18.84 20.87
CA SER A 44 -6.20 -17.45 20.41
C SER A 44 -5.30 -17.12 19.22
N GLU A 45 -4.29 -17.96 18.97
CA GLU A 45 -3.36 -17.84 17.84
C GLU A 45 -3.81 -18.69 16.64
N VAL A 46 -4.89 -19.48 16.78
CA VAL A 46 -5.46 -20.24 15.65
C VAL A 46 -6.37 -19.31 14.84
N CYS A 47 -6.16 -19.23 13.53
CA CYS A 47 -6.94 -18.40 12.61
C CYS A 47 -6.81 -16.90 12.89
N ASP A 48 -5.65 -16.47 13.34
CA ASP A 48 -5.35 -15.08 13.67
C ASP A 48 -4.61 -14.33 12.55
N GLY A 49 -4.29 -15.03 11.46
CA GLY A 49 -3.61 -14.47 10.29
C GLY A 49 -2.10 -14.38 10.42
N ILE A 50 -1.53 -14.99 11.46
CA ILE A 50 -0.11 -15.20 11.64
C ILE A 50 0.12 -16.70 11.61
N LYS A 51 1.18 -17.12 10.94
CA LYS A 51 1.56 -18.53 10.88
C LYS A 51 2.44 -18.84 12.10
N GLN A 52 1.89 -19.46 13.13
CA GLN A 52 2.67 -19.95 14.28
C GLN A 52 3.13 -21.39 14.08
N CYS A 53 2.38 -22.24 13.37
CA CYS A 53 2.87 -23.57 13.02
C CYS A 53 3.84 -23.51 11.84
N LEU A 54 4.91 -24.30 11.88
CA LEU A 54 5.91 -24.36 10.81
C LEU A 54 5.30 -24.68 9.43
N ASN A 55 4.20 -25.44 9.42
CA ASN A 55 3.43 -25.78 8.22
C ASN A 55 2.15 -24.94 8.02
N GLY A 56 1.80 -24.06 8.95
CA GLY A 56 0.63 -23.17 8.85
C GLY A 56 -0.70 -23.86 9.12
N ALA A 57 -0.68 -25.01 9.81
CA ALA A 57 -1.88 -25.76 10.16
C ALA A 57 -2.88 -24.97 11.02
N ASP A 58 -2.37 -24.05 11.83
CA ASP A 58 -3.07 -23.05 12.64
C ASP A 58 -3.96 -22.11 11.82
N GLU A 59 -3.62 -21.86 10.55
CA GLU A 59 -4.36 -20.94 9.67
C GLU A 59 -5.24 -21.66 8.65
N ILE A 60 -5.43 -22.98 8.79
CA ILE A 60 -6.17 -23.82 7.86
C ILE A 60 -7.46 -24.32 8.49
N GLY A 61 -8.59 -24.15 7.79
CA GLY A 61 -9.89 -24.69 8.22
C GLY A 61 -10.66 -23.81 9.21
N CYS A 62 -10.37 -22.51 9.21
CA CYS A 62 -11.03 -21.52 10.06
C CYS A 62 -12.55 -21.49 9.83
N LYS A 63 -13.31 -21.58 10.92
CA LYS A 63 -14.79 -21.60 10.88
C LYS A 63 -15.42 -20.21 10.89
N TYR A 64 -14.65 -19.17 11.23
CA TYR A 64 -15.09 -17.80 11.42
C TYR A 64 -14.06 -16.80 10.86
N GLY A 65 -14.44 -15.52 10.78
CA GLY A 65 -13.55 -14.44 10.31
C GLY A 65 -13.23 -14.50 8.82
N VAL A 66 -12.21 -13.73 8.40
CA VAL A 66 -11.82 -13.64 6.98
C VAL A 66 -11.34 -14.99 6.42
N PHE A 67 -10.64 -15.79 7.22
CA PHE A 67 -10.07 -17.07 6.79
C PHE A 67 -11.13 -18.15 6.49
N ALA A 68 -12.37 -17.97 6.95
CA ALA A 68 -13.49 -18.85 6.60
C ALA A 68 -14.00 -18.65 5.17
N VAL A 69 -13.60 -17.57 4.49
CA VAL A 69 -14.05 -17.27 3.13
C VAL A 69 -13.32 -18.17 2.13
N LYS A 70 -14.07 -18.89 1.29
CA LYS A 70 -13.50 -19.81 0.30
C LYS A 70 -12.64 -19.06 -0.72
N GLY A 71 -11.45 -19.59 -1.02
CA GLY A 71 -10.53 -19.01 -2.00
C GLY A 71 -9.68 -17.85 -1.48
N ILE A 72 -9.77 -17.50 -0.19
CA ILE A 72 -9.06 -16.36 0.40
C ILE A 72 -7.54 -16.47 0.26
N ALA A 73 -6.97 -17.63 0.57
CA ALA A 73 -5.53 -17.86 0.49
C ALA A 73 -5.02 -17.78 -0.95
N GLU A 74 -5.77 -18.32 -1.92
CA GLU A 74 -5.44 -18.24 -3.33
C GLU A 74 -5.50 -16.80 -3.85
N SER A 75 -6.58 -16.08 -3.52
CA SER A 75 -6.73 -14.67 -3.89
C SER A 75 -5.63 -13.80 -3.28
N ARG A 76 -5.26 -14.05 -2.02
CA ARG A 76 -4.15 -13.37 -1.33
C ARG A 76 -2.84 -13.62 -2.06
N HIS A 77 -2.54 -14.88 -2.40
CA HIS A 77 -1.32 -15.23 -3.13
C HIS A 77 -1.27 -14.57 -4.52
N LYS A 78 -2.37 -14.62 -5.28
CA LYS A 78 -2.47 -13.98 -6.61
C LYS A 78 -2.25 -12.46 -6.54
N ALA A 79 -2.90 -11.79 -5.59
CA ALA A 79 -2.79 -10.34 -5.42
C ALA A 79 -1.40 -9.92 -4.92
N ALA A 80 -0.79 -10.68 -3.99
CA ALA A 80 0.60 -10.46 -3.56
C ALA A 80 1.58 -10.63 -4.73
N LYS A 81 1.40 -11.67 -5.55
CA LYS A 81 2.20 -11.89 -6.76
C LYS A 81 2.04 -10.74 -7.77
N TRP A 82 0.81 -10.26 -7.99
CA TRP A 82 0.55 -9.10 -8.84
C TRP A 82 1.29 -7.86 -8.34
N LEU A 83 1.22 -7.59 -7.02
CA LEU A 83 1.93 -6.46 -6.40
C LEU A 83 3.45 -6.58 -6.58
N LYS A 84 4.02 -7.77 -6.35
CA LYS A 84 5.45 -8.04 -6.54
C LYS A 84 5.87 -7.84 -8.00
N ASN A 85 5.07 -8.26 -8.96
CA ASN A 85 5.38 -8.08 -10.39
C ASN A 85 5.39 -6.60 -10.83
N LYS A 86 4.78 -5.70 -10.06
CA LYS A 86 4.86 -4.24 -10.28
C LYS A 86 6.14 -3.61 -9.71
N TRP A 87 6.91 -4.36 -8.93
CA TRP A 87 8.17 -3.90 -8.38
C TRP A 87 9.31 -4.05 -9.40
N SER A 88 10.22 -3.08 -9.43
CA SER A 88 11.45 -3.11 -10.22
C SER A 88 12.65 -2.81 -9.32
N SER A 89 13.80 -3.45 -9.59
CA SER A 89 15.04 -3.18 -8.87
C SER A 89 15.57 -1.76 -9.07
N SER A 90 15.29 -1.11 -10.20
CA SER A 90 15.77 0.24 -10.52
C SER A 90 14.86 1.35 -9.96
N THR A 91 13.54 1.16 -9.99
CA THR A 91 12.54 2.20 -9.67
C THR A 91 11.67 1.87 -8.47
N GLY A 92 11.76 0.66 -7.90
CA GLY A 92 10.89 0.21 -6.81
C GLY A 92 9.43 0.14 -7.25
N TRP A 93 8.53 0.61 -6.38
CA TRP A 93 7.14 0.95 -6.75
C TRP A 93 6.95 2.45 -6.94
N GLN A 94 8.02 3.15 -7.34
CA GLN A 94 8.04 4.60 -7.53
C GLN A 94 7.53 5.35 -6.28
N GLU A 95 6.55 6.24 -6.43
CA GLU A 95 5.95 6.97 -5.31
C GLU A 95 5.12 6.10 -4.36
N ASN A 96 4.81 4.85 -4.73
CA ASN A 96 4.02 3.94 -3.93
C ASN A 96 4.86 2.92 -3.13
N THR A 97 6.19 3.07 -3.07
CA THR A 97 7.08 2.15 -2.32
C THR A 97 6.59 1.90 -0.88
N HIS A 98 6.25 2.95 -0.15
CA HIS A 98 5.72 2.83 1.22
C HIS A 98 4.42 2.02 1.29
N ARG A 99 3.50 2.19 0.34
CA ARG A 99 2.25 1.42 0.26
C ARG A 99 2.52 -0.04 -0.11
N GLY A 100 3.39 -0.28 -1.07
CA GLY A 100 3.79 -1.63 -1.48
C GLY A 100 4.37 -2.43 -0.33
N ILE A 101 5.28 -1.82 0.45
CA ILE A 101 5.86 -2.43 1.66
C ILE A 101 4.76 -2.76 2.67
N ILE A 102 3.90 -1.79 3.02
CA ILE A 102 2.83 -2.02 4.00
C ILE A 102 1.90 -3.16 3.56
N ALA A 103 1.45 -3.14 2.31
CA ALA A 103 0.55 -4.17 1.79
C ALA A 103 1.22 -5.55 1.74
N TRP A 104 2.49 -5.63 1.34
CA TRP A 104 3.26 -6.87 1.31
C TRP A 104 3.36 -7.49 2.70
N TYR A 105 3.94 -6.76 3.65
CA TYR A 105 4.24 -7.28 4.99
C TYR A 105 2.97 -7.65 5.79
N LEU A 106 1.89 -6.86 5.67
CA LEU A 106 0.63 -7.21 6.33
C LEU A 106 -0.05 -8.45 5.71
N ALA A 107 0.24 -8.77 4.46
CA ALA A 107 -0.41 -9.87 3.76
C ALA A 107 0.36 -11.19 3.79
N THR A 108 1.69 -11.14 3.71
CA THR A 108 2.55 -12.33 3.64
C THR A 108 3.05 -12.78 5.01
N GLY A 109 3.13 -11.87 5.98
CA GLY A 109 3.78 -12.12 7.27
C GLY A 109 5.30 -12.27 7.16
N ASN A 110 6.00 -12.20 8.29
CA ASN A 110 7.45 -12.40 8.37
C ASN A 110 7.78 -13.89 8.53
N ASN A 111 7.80 -14.66 7.45
CA ASN A 111 8.33 -16.02 7.50
C ASN A 111 9.86 -15.96 7.59
N ALA A 112 10.39 -15.98 8.82
CA ALA A 112 11.82 -15.85 9.12
C ALA A 112 12.74 -16.91 8.46
N THR A 113 12.18 -17.94 7.83
CA THR A 113 12.94 -19.03 7.22
C THR A 113 13.36 -18.77 5.77
N ASP A 114 12.77 -17.78 5.09
CA ASP A 114 13.12 -17.42 3.70
C ASP A 114 13.10 -15.90 3.54
N ILE A 115 14.16 -15.21 3.99
CA ILE A 115 14.38 -13.81 3.58
C ILE A 115 14.77 -13.85 2.11
N HIS A 116 13.80 -13.66 1.22
CA HIS A 116 14.08 -13.53 -0.19
C HIS A 116 14.87 -12.24 -0.44
N ILE A 117 15.94 -12.33 -1.24
CA ILE A 117 16.81 -11.19 -1.63
C ILE A 117 15.98 -9.97 -2.07
N ASP A 118 14.87 -10.20 -2.76
CA ASP A 118 13.93 -9.18 -3.22
C ASP A 118 13.33 -8.33 -2.08
N GLU A 119 13.02 -8.92 -0.93
CA GLU A 119 12.41 -8.20 0.21
C GLU A 119 13.40 -7.22 0.84
N SER A 120 14.65 -7.64 0.99
CA SER A 120 15.73 -6.76 1.46
C SER A 120 15.93 -5.58 0.50
N LEU A 121 15.90 -5.82 -0.81
CA LEU A 121 16.00 -4.76 -1.82
C LEU A 121 14.80 -3.79 -1.77
N MET A 122 13.58 -4.30 -1.57
CA MET A 122 12.38 -3.48 -1.38
C MET A 122 12.51 -2.54 -0.18
N VAL A 123 12.96 -3.07 0.97
CA VAL A 123 13.15 -2.28 2.20
C VAL A 123 14.29 -1.28 2.06
N ASN A 124 15.42 -1.67 1.45
CA ASN A 124 16.52 -0.74 1.20
C ASN A 124 16.07 0.42 0.31
N ARG A 125 15.22 0.16 -0.68
CA ARG A 125 14.62 1.22 -1.50
C ARG A 125 13.77 2.19 -0.69
N LEU A 126 12.93 1.68 0.22
CA LEU A 126 12.15 2.50 1.14
C LEU A 126 13.05 3.41 2.00
N VAL A 127 14.14 2.87 2.55
CA VAL A 127 15.12 3.62 3.35
C VAL A 127 15.72 4.76 2.53
N ILE A 128 16.18 4.49 1.30
CA ILE A 128 16.79 5.49 0.43
C ILE A 128 15.79 6.59 0.08
N GLU A 129 14.56 6.24 -0.30
CA GLU A 129 13.52 7.21 -0.65
C GLU A 129 13.09 8.08 0.54
N THR A 130 13.03 7.49 1.73
CA THR A 130 12.73 8.22 2.97
C THR A 130 13.85 9.21 3.29
N LEU A 131 15.11 8.75 3.28
CA LEU A 131 16.28 9.60 3.57
C LEU A 131 16.41 10.74 2.55
N ALA A 132 16.25 10.44 1.26
CA ALA A 132 16.27 11.46 0.21
C ALA A 132 15.18 12.51 0.39
N SER A 133 13.97 12.10 0.80
CA SER A 133 12.86 13.03 1.04
C SER A 133 13.11 13.93 2.26
N LEU A 134 13.74 13.40 3.32
CA LEU A 134 14.13 14.18 4.50
C LEU A 134 15.22 15.20 4.18
N LEU A 135 16.22 14.80 3.41
CA LEU A 135 17.32 15.69 3.01
C LEU A 135 16.85 16.82 2.07
N ARG A 136 15.80 16.58 1.28
CA ARG A 136 15.15 17.59 0.42
C ARG A 136 14.15 18.49 1.14
N ASN A 137 14.00 18.39 2.46
CA ASN A 137 12.95 19.12 3.19
C ASN A 137 12.97 20.65 2.95
N LYS A 138 14.12 21.24 2.62
CA LYS A 138 14.23 22.67 2.27
C LYS A 138 13.61 23.02 0.91
N THR A 139 13.68 22.13 -0.08
CA THR A 139 13.21 22.39 -1.46
C THR A 139 11.84 21.77 -1.74
N SER A 140 11.51 20.67 -1.07
CA SER A 140 10.21 19.98 -1.17
C SER A 140 9.86 19.41 0.20
N PRO A 141 9.22 20.19 1.09
CA PRO A 141 8.89 19.75 2.43
C PRO A 141 8.00 18.50 2.43
N LEU A 142 8.25 17.60 3.37
CA LEU A 142 7.42 16.41 3.56
C LEU A 142 6.05 16.80 4.11
N THR A 143 4.99 16.36 3.45
CA THR A 143 3.65 16.47 4.02
C THR A 143 3.50 15.52 5.21
N ILE A 144 2.67 15.88 6.18
CA ILE A 144 2.40 15.03 7.35
C ILE A 144 1.93 13.61 6.96
N ASN A 145 1.16 13.50 5.88
CA ASN A 145 0.64 12.23 5.40
C ASN A 145 1.76 11.37 4.80
N GLN A 146 2.67 11.99 4.04
CA GLN A 146 3.86 11.29 3.53
C GLN A 146 4.76 10.82 4.68
N LEU A 147 5.00 11.68 5.68
CA LEU A 147 5.76 11.29 6.86
C LEU A 147 5.09 10.14 7.62
N SER A 148 3.77 10.20 7.80
CA SER A 148 2.98 9.13 8.44
C SER A 148 3.09 7.80 7.68
N MET A 149 3.05 7.86 6.35
CA MET A 149 3.21 6.67 5.51
C MET A 149 4.62 6.09 5.57
N PHE A 150 5.66 6.92 5.64
CA PHE A 150 7.04 6.45 5.87
C PHE A 150 7.23 5.82 7.25
N VAL A 151 6.69 6.44 8.31
CA VAL A 151 6.73 5.87 9.66
C VAL A 151 6.08 4.49 9.68
N ASN A 152 4.84 4.37 9.16
CA ASN A 152 4.15 3.08 9.06
C ASN A 152 4.92 2.03 8.25
N ALA A 153 5.49 2.43 7.10
CA ALA A 153 6.24 1.51 6.24
C ALA A 153 7.57 1.07 6.87
N LEU A 154 8.25 1.93 7.63
CA LEU A 154 9.44 1.56 8.39
C LEU A 154 9.07 0.62 9.53
N THR A 155 8.02 0.94 10.30
CA THR A 155 7.55 0.11 11.41
C THR A 155 7.18 -1.30 10.96
N VAL A 156 6.36 -1.44 9.91
CA VAL A 156 5.91 -2.75 9.40
C VAL A 156 7.05 -3.58 8.80
N SER A 157 8.10 -2.91 8.27
CA SER A 157 9.30 -3.57 7.72
C SER A 157 10.42 -3.73 8.75
N CYS A 158 10.11 -3.59 10.04
CA CYS A 158 11.04 -3.80 11.15
C CYS A 158 12.25 -2.85 11.15
N ARG A 159 12.08 -1.64 10.60
CA ARG A 159 13.04 -0.54 10.71
C ARG A 159 12.58 0.43 11.79
N ASP A 160 13.50 0.87 12.65
CA ASP A 160 13.17 1.80 13.74
C ASP A 160 13.01 3.24 13.20
N PRO A 161 11.79 3.81 13.19
CA PRO A 161 11.57 5.19 12.75
C PRO A 161 12.04 6.25 13.76
N ARG A 162 12.33 5.88 15.03
CA ARG A 162 12.85 6.80 16.06
C ARG A 162 14.36 7.00 15.94
N ASN A 163 15.06 5.98 15.42
CA ASN A 163 16.49 6.01 15.17
C ASN A 163 16.80 5.82 13.68
N PHE A 164 16.26 6.69 12.84
CA PHE A 164 16.39 6.61 11.39
C PHE A 164 17.49 7.54 10.88
N HIS A 165 18.73 7.05 10.75
CA HIS A 165 19.86 7.83 10.19
C HIS A 165 20.06 9.21 10.84
N GLY A 166 19.90 9.30 12.17
CA GLY A 166 20.02 10.56 12.92
C GLY A 166 18.73 11.41 12.96
N PHE A 167 17.64 10.93 12.36
CA PHE A 167 16.32 11.53 12.45
C PHE A 167 15.40 10.69 13.34
N ASP A 168 14.65 11.37 14.21
CA ASP A 168 13.51 10.79 14.93
C ASP A 168 12.22 11.18 14.21
N LEU A 169 11.77 10.31 13.31
CA LEU A 169 10.61 10.59 12.46
C LEU A 169 9.31 10.62 13.26
N VAL A 170 9.24 9.85 14.35
CA VAL A 170 8.07 9.81 15.25
C VAL A 170 7.94 11.14 15.98
N LYS A 171 9.05 11.68 16.50
CA LYS A 171 9.09 13.00 17.13
C LYS A 171 8.75 14.12 16.16
N ILE A 172 9.30 14.10 14.94
CA ILE A 172 8.96 15.09 13.89
C ILE A 172 7.46 15.01 13.56
N LEU A 173 6.90 13.81 13.42
CA LEU A 173 5.48 13.62 13.14
C LEU A 173 4.60 14.17 14.26
N LYS A 174 4.94 13.88 15.52
CA LYS A 174 4.22 14.39 16.70
C LYS A 174 4.21 15.91 16.77
N GLN A 175 5.35 16.56 16.54
CA GLN A 175 5.44 18.01 16.48
C GLN A 175 4.58 18.60 15.35
N GLN A 176 4.59 17.98 14.17
CA GLN A 176 3.75 18.42 13.05
C GLN A 176 2.24 18.25 13.32
N THR A 177 1.84 17.22 14.07
CA THR A 177 0.44 17.04 14.48
C THR A 177 -0.02 18.11 15.45
N GLU A 178 0.85 18.51 16.40
CA GLU A 178 0.53 19.53 17.40
C GLU A 178 0.46 20.95 16.82
N ILE A 179 1.37 21.29 15.89
CA ILE A 179 1.43 22.62 15.25
C ILE A 179 0.29 22.82 14.25
N SER A 180 -0.21 21.74 13.65
CA SER A 180 -1.22 21.85 12.60
C SER A 180 -2.62 22.10 13.16
N SER A 181 -3.24 23.21 12.74
CA SER A 181 -4.66 23.50 13.00
C SER A 181 -5.64 22.64 12.19
N LEU A 182 -5.14 21.76 11.30
CA LEU A 182 -5.98 20.95 10.42
C LEU A 182 -6.49 19.70 11.14
N THR A 183 -7.79 19.66 11.39
CA THR A 183 -8.50 18.66 12.19
C THR A 183 -8.71 17.29 11.52
N ASN A 184 -8.41 17.11 10.24
CA ASN A 184 -8.79 15.93 9.45
C ASN A 184 -7.61 15.02 9.07
N ARG A 185 -6.81 14.54 10.04
CA ARG A 185 -5.61 13.73 9.75
C ARG A 185 -5.56 12.43 10.57
N PRO A 186 -6.51 11.51 10.38
CA PRO A 186 -6.54 10.25 11.13
C PRO A 186 -5.31 9.36 10.88
N ILE A 187 -4.71 9.43 9.69
CA ILE A 187 -3.54 8.61 9.33
C ILE A 187 -2.29 8.96 10.14
N SER A 188 -2.12 10.23 10.55
CA SER A 188 -0.97 10.61 11.39
C SER A 188 -1.10 10.06 12.81
N TYR A 189 -2.31 10.10 13.38
CA TYR A 189 -2.56 9.50 14.70
C TYR A 189 -2.42 7.98 14.67
N LEU A 190 -2.89 7.34 13.59
CA LEU A 190 -2.67 5.91 13.38
C LEU A 190 -1.18 5.56 13.31
N ALA A 191 -0.38 6.35 12.57
CA ALA A 191 1.06 6.14 12.47
C ALA A 191 1.80 6.33 13.80
N LEU A 192 1.42 7.36 14.59
CA LEU A 192 1.95 7.56 15.94
C LEU A 192 1.62 6.37 16.85
N CYS A 193 0.38 5.90 16.83
CA CYS A 193 -0.03 4.73 17.59
C CYS A 193 0.75 3.47 17.19
N ASN A 194 0.91 3.24 15.88
CA ASN A 194 1.67 2.11 15.35
C ASN A 194 3.14 2.15 15.79
N ALA A 195 3.73 3.34 15.87
CA ALA A 195 5.07 3.56 16.41
C ALA A 195 5.16 3.49 17.96
N GLY A 196 4.07 3.13 18.63
CA GLY A 196 3.97 3.04 20.08
C GLY A 196 4.07 4.38 20.81
N GLU A 197 3.82 5.50 20.13
CA GLU A 197 3.83 6.84 20.71
C GLU A 197 2.50 7.14 21.41
N SER A 198 2.57 7.79 22.57
CA SER A 198 1.38 8.28 23.28
C SER A 198 0.87 9.59 22.69
N ILE A 199 -0.45 9.68 22.54
CA ILE A 199 -1.12 10.83 21.92
C ILE A 199 -1.84 11.63 23.01
N PRO A 200 -1.58 12.94 23.11
CA PRO A 200 -2.27 13.80 24.06
C PRO A 200 -3.81 13.77 23.93
N LEU A 201 -4.53 13.89 25.05
CA LEU A 201 -6.01 13.81 25.08
C LEU A 201 -6.70 14.84 24.18
N ASN A 202 -6.17 16.06 24.08
CA ASN A 202 -6.69 17.11 23.20
C ASN A 202 -6.59 16.73 21.72
N GLU A 203 -5.52 16.05 21.33
CA GLU A 203 -5.32 15.55 19.97
C GLU A 203 -6.25 14.36 19.68
N THR A 204 -6.46 13.46 20.65
CA THR A 204 -7.44 12.38 20.50
C THR A 204 -8.87 12.90 20.42
N ALA A 205 -9.19 14.02 21.09
CA ALA A 205 -10.50 14.66 20.97
C ALA A 205 -10.83 15.10 19.54
N LYS A 206 -9.82 15.52 18.75
CA LYS A 206 -10.00 15.84 17.32
C LYS A 206 -10.50 14.63 16.51
N LEU A 207 -10.08 13.41 16.86
CA LEU A 207 -10.64 12.20 16.25
C LEU A 207 -12.13 12.02 16.61
N GLY A 208 -12.50 12.34 17.85
CA GLY A 208 -13.90 12.39 18.29
C GLY A 208 -14.74 13.39 17.49
N ASP A 209 -14.18 14.55 17.16
CA ASP A 209 -14.85 15.56 16.33
C ASP A 209 -15.11 15.05 14.90
N ILE A 210 -14.16 14.32 14.30
CA ILE A 210 -14.34 13.67 12.99
C ILE A 210 -15.49 12.66 13.04
N LEU A 211 -15.53 11.81 14.07
CA LEU A 211 -16.60 10.81 14.23
C LEU A 211 -17.97 11.48 14.39
N ASN A 212 -18.03 12.61 15.09
CA ASN A 212 -19.25 13.36 15.36
C ASN A 212 -19.59 14.43 14.33
N SER A 213 -18.74 14.62 13.33
CA SER A 213 -18.98 15.56 12.23
C SER A 213 -20.27 15.23 11.48
N ARG A 214 -21.06 16.28 11.22
CA ARG A 214 -22.28 16.25 10.40
C ARG A 214 -22.06 16.70 8.96
N SER A 215 -20.79 16.76 8.53
CA SER A 215 -20.46 17.16 7.17
C SER A 215 -21.15 16.26 6.14
N LYS A 216 -21.62 16.86 5.04
CA LYS A 216 -22.30 16.15 3.95
C LYS A 216 -21.34 15.66 2.87
N TYR A 217 -20.02 15.85 3.05
CA TYR A 217 -19.04 15.42 2.07
C TYR A 217 -19.02 13.89 1.93
N PRO A 218 -19.05 13.34 0.70
CA PRO A 218 -19.04 11.89 0.49
C PRO A 218 -17.82 11.17 1.09
N PHE A 219 -16.65 11.81 1.09
CA PHE A 219 -15.41 11.26 1.64
C PHE A 219 -15.38 11.18 3.17
N LEU A 220 -16.38 11.74 3.88
CA LEU A 220 -16.43 11.69 5.35
C LEU A 220 -16.39 10.25 5.86
N LEU A 221 -17.00 9.32 5.15
CA LEU A 221 -17.01 7.90 5.52
C LEU A 221 -15.59 7.31 5.57
N ASP A 222 -14.76 7.65 4.58
CA ASP A 222 -13.37 7.18 4.49
C ASP A 222 -12.51 7.76 5.62
N VAL A 223 -12.70 9.06 5.93
CA VAL A 223 -11.99 9.72 7.03
C VAL A 223 -12.44 9.15 8.38
N GLN A 224 -13.74 8.89 8.57
CA GLN A 224 -14.27 8.22 9.75
C GLN A 224 -13.71 6.81 9.91
N ALA A 225 -13.56 6.04 8.83
CA ALA A 225 -12.99 4.71 8.87
C ALA A 225 -11.52 4.75 9.31
N ALA A 226 -10.74 5.70 8.78
CA ALA A 226 -9.37 5.93 9.24
C ALA A 226 -9.31 6.36 10.72
N SER A 227 -10.25 7.18 11.21
CA SER A 227 -10.34 7.53 12.63
C SER A 227 -10.67 6.33 13.51
N ILE A 228 -11.57 5.44 13.07
CA ILE A 228 -11.87 4.20 13.79
C ILE A 228 -10.63 3.31 13.86
N MET A 229 -9.84 3.17 12.80
CA MET A 229 -8.58 2.43 12.85
C MET A 229 -7.58 3.05 13.84
N ALA A 230 -7.41 4.38 13.81
CA ALA A 230 -6.52 5.10 14.73
C ALA A 230 -6.92 4.90 16.20
N LEU A 231 -8.21 5.10 16.52
CA LEU A 231 -8.74 4.88 17.87
C LEU A 231 -8.63 3.40 18.26
N SER A 232 -8.97 2.47 17.38
CA SER A 232 -8.83 1.03 17.67
C SER A 232 -7.39 0.67 18.00
N CYS A 233 -6.40 1.25 17.31
CA CYS A 233 -4.99 1.08 17.66
C CYS A 233 -4.70 1.59 19.08
N LEU A 234 -5.15 2.81 19.41
CA LEU A 234 -4.92 3.44 20.72
C LEU A 234 -5.55 2.65 21.87
N CYS A 235 -6.74 2.08 21.67
CA CYS A 235 -7.42 1.19 22.63
C CYS A 235 -6.54 0.05 23.14
N TYR A 236 -5.68 -0.49 22.28
CA TYR A 236 -4.88 -1.68 22.60
C TYR A 236 -3.50 -1.34 23.19
N ASN A 237 -3.10 -0.06 23.15
CA ASN A 237 -1.98 0.42 23.93
C ASN A 237 -2.41 0.57 25.39
N LYS A 238 -1.91 -0.32 26.26
CA LYS A 238 -2.31 -0.46 27.68
C LYS A 238 -2.25 0.82 28.55
N ASP A 239 -1.67 1.90 28.04
CA ASP A 239 -1.43 3.15 28.78
C ASP A 239 -2.33 4.33 28.34
N ASP A 240 -3.21 4.17 27.33
CA ASP A 240 -4.01 5.29 26.81
C ASP A 240 -5.50 5.18 27.18
N ASN A 241 -5.91 5.92 28.21
CA ASN A 241 -7.30 6.04 28.67
C ASN A 241 -8.16 6.97 27.80
N SER A 242 -7.63 7.55 26.71
CA SER A 242 -8.33 8.56 25.90
C SER A 242 -9.66 8.10 25.30
N ILE A 243 -9.81 6.81 24.99
CA ILE A 243 -11.06 6.26 24.42
C ILE A 243 -12.15 6.06 25.48
N GLN A 244 -11.78 6.10 26.75
CA GLN A 244 -12.74 6.07 27.85
C GLN A 244 -13.51 7.39 27.99
N ILE A 245 -13.15 8.44 27.25
CA ILE A 245 -13.93 9.68 27.17
C ILE A 245 -15.31 9.34 26.56
N PRO A 246 -16.43 9.55 27.30
CA PRO A 246 -17.76 9.14 26.86
C PRO A 246 -18.16 9.68 25.49
N PHE A 247 -17.74 10.91 25.15
CA PHE A 247 -17.98 11.54 23.85
C PHE A 247 -17.33 10.78 22.69
N ILE A 248 -16.07 10.35 22.86
CA ILE A 248 -15.32 9.63 21.84
C ILE A 248 -15.89 8.22 21.71
N LYS A 249 -16.17 7.55 22.84
CA LYS A 249 -16.76 6.21 22.86
C LYS A 249 -18.13 6.16 22.17
N ALA A 250 -19.02 7.09 22.50
CA ALA A 250 -20.34 7.17 21.88
C ALA A 250 -20.24 7.45 20.37
N GLY A 251 -19.31 8.31 19.95
CA GLY A 251 -19.01 8.53 18.53
C GLY A 251 -18.49 7.27 17.84
N TYR A 252 -17.55 6.57 18.47
CA TYR A 252 -16.94 5.33 17.96
C TYR A 252 -18.00 4.25 17.73
N ASP A 253 -18.79 3.93 18.76
CA ASP A 253 -19.81 2.88 18.68
C ASP A 253 -20.89 3.23 17.64
N ARG A 254 -21.33 4.49 17.58
CA ARG A 254 -22.30 4.97 16.59
C ARG A 254 -21.78 4.81 15.15
N ILE A 255 -20.52 5.12 14.90
CA ILE A 255 -19.93 5.03 13.56
C ILE A 255 -19.68 3.58 13.16
N VAL A 256 -19.23 2.73 14.07
CA VAL A 256 -19.11 1.28 13.81
C VAL A 256 -20.46 0.68 13.42
N GLU A 257 -21.52 0.99 14.16
CA GLU A 257 -22.88 0.54 13.82
C GLU A 257 -23.39 1.14 12.51
N LYS A 258 -23.05 2.40 12.21
CA LYS A 258 -23.36 3.05 10.93
C LYS A 258 -22.72 2.31 9.77
N PHE A 259 -21.44 1.91 9.87
CA PHE A 259 -20.76 1.16 8.81
C PHE A 259 -21.50 -0.14 8.49
N LYS A 260 -21.82 -0.95 9.51
CA LYS A 260 -22.56 -2.22 9.31
C LYS A 260 -23.87 -2.01 8.55
N LYS A 261 -24.64 -0.98 8.91
CA LYS A 261 -25.94 -0.65 8.28
C LYS A 261 -25.82 -0.15 6.84
N LEU A 262 -24.66 0.36 6.44
CA LEU A 262 -24.41 0.87 5.08
C LEU A 262 -23.99 -0.23 4.09
N GLN A 263 -23.83 -1.48 4.55
CA GLN A 263 -23.48 -2.59 3.65
C GLN A 263 -24.57 -2.77 2.59
N GLN A 264 -24.16 -2.70 1.33
CA GLN A 264 -25.04 -2.92 0.19
C GLN A 264 -25.29 -4.43 -0.04
N VAL A 265 -26.24 -4.75 -0.92
CA VAL A 265 -26.62 -6.15 -1.23
C VAL A 265 -25.44 -6.94 -1.82
N ASP A 266 -24.58 -6.27 -2.60
CA ASP A 266 -23.36 -6.85 -3.17
C ASP A 266 -22.21 -6.98 -2.16
N GLY A 267 -22.41 -6.54 -0.92
CA GLY A 267 -21.41 -6.56 0.15
C GLY A 267 -20.50 -5.33 0.20
N SER A 268 -20.62 -4.39 -0.74
CA SER A 268 -19.81 -3.18 -0.79
C SER A 268 -20.31 -2.10 0.18
N PHE A 269 -19.48 -1.08 0.40
CA PHE A 269 -19.84 0.14 1.13
C PHE A 269 -19.84 1.38 0.21
N GLY A 270 -20.07 1.20 -1.09
CA GLY A 270 -20.02 2.26 -2.09
C GLY A 270 -19.15 1.88 -3.28
N ASN A 271 -17.88 2.28 -3.24
CA ASN A 271 -16.87 1.90 -4.24
C ASN A 271 -15.82 0.96 -3.61
N ILE A 272 -14.87 0.46 -4.42
CA ILE A 272 -13.82 -0.46 -3.97
C ILE A 272 -12.96 0.12 -2.83
N TYR A 273 -12.56 1.38 -2.93
CA TYR A 273 -11.66 2.03 -1.97
C TYR A 273 -12.34 2.24 -0.61
N THR A 274 -13.55 2.78 -0.63
CA THR A 274 -14.40 2.94 0.55
C THR A 274 -14.73 1.59 1.17
N THR A 275 -15.00 0.57 0.35
CA THR A 275 -15.27 -0.79 0.84
C THR A 275 -14.06 -1.36 1.57
N ALA A 276 -12.86 -1.22 1.01
CA ALA A 276 -11.64 -1.71 1.63
C ALA A 276 -11.31 -0.98 2.94
N ILE A 277 -11.35 0.35 2.98
CA ILE A 277 -11.01 1.11 4.20
C ILE A 277 -12.04 0.91 5.32
N VAL A 278 -13.34 0.84 5.01
CA VAL A 278 -14.40 0.52 5.99
C VAL A 278 -14.24 -0.90 6.52
N THR A 279 -13.89 -1.85 5.64
CA THR A 279 -13.62 -3.23 6.06
C THR A 279 -12.45 -3.29 7.04
N GLN A 280 -11.32 -2.63 6.74
CA GLN A 280 -10.20 -2.56 7.68
C GLN A 280 -10.60 -1.91 9.03
N ALA A 281 -11.43 -0.87 9.01
CA ALA A 281 -11.94 -0.25 10.23
C ALA A 281 -12.83 -1.19 11.06
N LEU A 282 -13.65 -2.01 10.41
CA LEU A 282 -14.48 -3.01 11.10
C LEU A 282 -13.63 -4.18 11.63
N LEU A 283 -12.57 -4.58 10.93
CA LEU A 283 -11.57 -5.54 11.41
C LEU A 283 -10.84 -5.00 12.65
N SER A 284 -10.34 -3.76 12.59
CA SER A 284 -9.67 -3.12 13.75
C SER A 284 -10.59 -2.99 14.96
N ALA A 285 -11.89 -2.80 14.72
CA ALA A 285 -12.93 -2.76 15.75
C ALA A 285 -13.44 -4.14 16.19
N ARG A 286 -12.84 -5.25 15.70
CA ARG A 286 -13.19 -6.64 16.02
C ARG A 286 -14.65 -7.02 15.74
N GLN A 287 -15.21 -6.54 14.62
CA GLN A 287 -16.62 -6.75 14.26
C GLN A 287 -16.88 -7.97 13.38
N GLU A 288 -15.87 -8.80 13.11
CA GLU A 288 -15.93 -9.96 12.20
C GLU A 288 -17.05 -10.96 12.51
N ASN A 289 -17.32 -11.17 13.82
CA ASN A 289 -18.31 -12.14 14.30
C ASN A 289 -19.62 -11.48 14.76
N ASN A 290 -19.76 -10.16 14.58
CA ASN A 290 -20.90 -9.41 15.11
C ASN A 290 -22.11 -9.48 14.17
N LYS A 291 -23.31 -9.59 14.74
CA LYS A 291 -24.56 -9.58 13.98
C LYS A 291 -24.76 -8.21 13.33
N GLY A 292 -24.87 -8.16 12.00
CA GLY A 292 -25.15 -6.92 11.27
C GLY A 292 -24.16 -6.62 10.14
N TRP A 293 -23.03 -7.32 10.07
CA TRP A 293 -22.12 -7.24 8.94
C TRP A 293 -21.91 -8.61 8.30
N LYS A 294 -22.23 -8.70 7.01
CA LYS A 294 -22.01 -9.92 6.22
C LYS A 294 -20.60 -9.94 5.65
N LEU A 295 -19.60 -10.21 6.51
CA LEU A 295 -18.16 -10.20 6.15
C LEU A 295 -17.86 -11.01 4.88
N ASN A 296 -18.38 -12.23 4.78
CA ASN A 296 -18.13 -13.12 3.65
C ASN A 296 -18.51 -12.48 2.30
N ILE A 297 -19.65 -11.79 2.23
CA ILE A 297 -20.09 -11.12 0.99
C ILE A 297 -19.14 -9.96 0.64
N THR A 298 -18.75 -9.16 1.64
CA THR A 298 -17.77 -8.07 1.47
C THR A 298 -16.42 -8.59 0.97
N VAL A 299 -15.89 -9.64 1.58
CA VAL A 299 -14.59 -10.22 1.17
C VAL A 299 -14.67 -10.80 -0.24
N ASN A 300 -15.77 -11.46 -0.62
CA ASN A 300 -15.97 -11.92 -2.00
C ASN A 300 -16.02 -10.78 -3.01
N TYR A 301 -16.68 -9.66 -2.67
CA TYR A 301 -16.68 -8.45 -3.51
C TYR A 301 -15.26 -7.93 -3.75
N LEU A 302 -14.46 -7.84 -2.69
CA LEU A 302 -13.07 -7.41 -2.74
C LEU A 302 -12.18 -8.36 -3.57
N MET A 303 -12.29 -9.67 -3.34
CA MET A 303 -11.55 -10.67 -4.13
C MET A 303 -11.95 -10.64 -5.61
N LYS A 304 -13.23 -10.42 -5.93
CA LYS A 304 -13.69 -10.31 -7.31
C LYS A 304 -13.02 -9.12 -8.03
N TYR A 305 -12.87 -7.99 -7.35
CA TYR A 305 -12.17 -6.83 -7.92
C TYR A 305 -10.67 -7.10 -8.13
N LEU A 306 -10.00 -7.72 -7.16
CA LEU A 306 -8.57 -8.05 -7.26
C LEU A 306 -8.25 -9.03 -8.40
N ASN A 307 -9.21 -9.88 -8.79
CA ASN A 307 -9.08 -10.78 -9.93
C ASN A 307 -9.52 -10.16 -11.26
N SER A 308 -9.93 -8.88 -11.27
CA SER A 308 -10.38 -8.19 -12.48
C SER A 308 -9.20 -7.56 -13.24
N PRO A 309 -9.32 -7.32 -14.56
CA PRO A 309 -8.29 -6.62 -15.33
C PRO A 309 -8.14 -5.14 -14.94
N SER A 310 -9.11 -4.59 -14.21
CA SER A 310 -9.13 -3.18 -13.78
C SER A 310 -8.44 -2.95 -12.43
N VAL A 311 -7.76 -3.96 -11.89
CA VAL A 311 -7.07 -3.85 -10.60
C VAL A 311 -5.98 -2.78 -10.64
N ASP A 312 -6.00 -1.90 -9.63
CA ASP A 312 -5.05 -0.81 -9.47
C ASP A 312 -4.24 -0.96 -8.17
N PHE A 313 -3.17 -0.18 -8.07
CA PHE A 313 -2.24 -0.24 -6.93
C PHE A 313 -2.92 0.16 -5.61
N LEU A 314 -3.76 1.18 -5.63
CA LEU A 314 -4.36 1.73 -4.42
C LEU A 314 -5.42 0.78 -3.85
N ALA A 315 -6.27 0.21 -4.71
CA ALA A 315 -7.21 -0.82 -4.31
C ALA A 315 -6.49 -2.06 -3.77
N THR A 316 -5.38 -2.47 -4.40
CA THR A 316 -4.55 -3.57 -3.91
C THR A 316 -3.97 -3.26 -2.53
N TYR A 317 -3.41 -2.06 -2.32
CA TYR A 317 -2.87 -1.61 -1.04
C TYR A 317 -3.90 -1.71 0.10
N TRP A 318 -5.13 -1.23 -0.13
CA TRP A 318 -6.18 -1.27 0.90
C TRP A 318 -6.79 -2.67 1.07
N THR A 319 -6.79 -3.50 0.04
CA THR A 319 -7.49 -4.79 0.08
C THR A 319 -6.60 -5.92 0.56
N LEU A 320 -5.32 -5.91 0.22
CA LEU A 320 -4.43 -7.03 0.48
C LEU A 320 -4.28 -7.38 1.97
N PRO A 321 -4.17 -6.42 2.92
CA PRO A 321 -4.16 -6.72 4.36
C PRO A 321 -5.42 -7.43 4.84
N ILE A 322 -6.58 -7.08 4.27
CA ILE A 322 -7.89 -7.67 4.64
C ILE A 322 -7.86 -9.16 4.37
N LEU A 323 -7.26 -9.61 3.26
CA LEU A 323 -7.19 -11.03 2.92
C LEU A 323 -6.34 -11.85 3.90
N ASN A 324 -5.60 -11.18 4.78
CA ASN A 324 -4.90 -11.77 5.91
C ASN A 324 -5.54 -11.42 7.27
N GLY A 325 -6.81 -11.01 7.30
CA GLY A 325 -7.50 -10.63 8.55
C GLY A 325 -6.92 -9.39 9.23
N LYS A 326 -6.08 -8.61 8.53
CA LYS A 326 -5.36 -7.46 9.10
C LYS A 326 -5.86 -6.13 8.57
N SER A 327 -5.52 -5.10 9.32
CA SER A 327 -5.77 -3.70 9.05
C SER A 327 -4.49 -2.89 9.23
N LEU A 328 -4.49 -1.61 8.83
CA LEU A 328 -3.35 -0.73 9.09
C LEU A 328 -3.06 -0.49 10.58
N SER A 329 -3.99 -0.79 11.50
CA SER A 329 -3.71 -0.75 12.95
C SER A 329 -2.92 -1.95 13.45
N ASP A 330 -2.75 -2.99 12.64
CA ASP A 330 -1.96 -4.17 13.00
C ASP A 330 -0.47 -4.02 12.65
N ILE A 331 -0.06 -2.86 12.11
CA ILE A 331 1.34 -2.57 11.77
C ILE A 331 2.27 -2.71 12.98
N LYS A 332 1.82 -2.31 14.18
CA LYS A 332 2.62 -2.47 15.41
C LYS A 332 2.81 -3.95 15.80
N ASN A 333 1.89 -4.81 15.39
CA ASN A 333 1.80 -6.21 15.80
C ASN A 333 2.53 -7.15 14.82
N THR A 334 3.37 -6.62 13.93
CA THR A 334 4.19 -7.46 13.05
C THR A 334 5.37 -8.04 13.83
N ASP A 335 5.46 -9.36 13.90
CA ASP A 335 6.57 -10.05 14.54
C ASP A 335 7.88 -9.76 13.82
N CYS A 336 8.73 -8.92 14.42
CA CYS A 336 10.03 -8.57 13.87
C CYS A 336 11.11 -9.51 14.43
N PRO A 337 11.62 -10.48 13.65
CA PRO A 337 12.67 -11.35 14.12
C PRO A 337 13.95 -10.53 14.39
N VAL A 338 14.54 -10.76 15.57
CA VAL A 338 15.71 -10.04 16.12
C VAL A 338 16.92 -10.03 15.16
N VAL A 339 17.01 -11.01 14.25
CA VAL A 339 18.11 -11.15 13.28
C VAL A 339 18.14 -10.03 12.23
N LEU A 340 17.00 -9.43 11.89
CA LEU A 340 16.90 -8.37 10.87
C LEU A 340 17.50 -7.01 11.31
N GLN A 341 17.77 -6.84 12.60
CA GLN A 341 18.31 -5.57 13.13
C GLN A 341 19.83 -5.43 13.00
N LYS A 342 20.57 -6.53 12.75
CA LYS A 342 22.05 -6.53 12.77
C LYS A 342 22.75 -6.55 11.41
N ASN A 343 22.07 -6.97 10.34
CA ASN A 343 22.72 -7.17 9.02
C ASN A 343 22.14 -6.24 7.95
N SER A 344 22.27 -4.94 8.12
CA SER A 344 22.03 -4.00 7.02
C SER A 344 23.19 -3.03 6.98
N GLU A 345 24.17 -3.33 6.12
CA GLU A 345 25.06 -2.28 5.62
C GLU A 345 24.15 -1.13 5.16
N GLY A 346 24.40 0.07 5.69
CA GLY A 346 23.60 1.25 5.34
C GLY A 346 23.60 1.47 3.83
N PRO A 347 22.56 2.14 3.28
CA PRO A 347 22.51 2.40 1.84
C PRO A 347 23.80 3.09 1.38
N MET A 348 24.38 2.62 0.27
CA MET A 348 25.59 3.23 -0.27
C MET A 348 25.33 4.71 -0.55
N MET A 349 26.29 5.57 -0.22
CA MET A 349 26.14 7.02 -0.37
C MET A 349 25.82 7.45 -1.80
N GLU A 350 26.21 6.65 -2.78
CA GLU A 350 25.93 6.89 -4.19
C GLU A 350 24.43 6.72 -4.54
N ASP A 351 23.75 5.73 -3.96
CA ASP A 351 22.30 5.52 -4.16
C ASP A 351 21.46 6.65 -3.57
N VAL A 352 21.92 7.19 -2.43
CA VAL A 352 21.31 8.37 -1.80
C VAL A 352 21.52 9.59 -2.69
N LYS A 353 22.72 9.82 -3.24
CA LYS A 353 22.98 10.94 -4.17
C LYS A 353 22.14 10.86 -5.44
N VAL A 354 21.96 9.68 -6.03
CA VAL A 354 21.06 9.49 -7.19
C VAL A 354 19.64 9.89 -6.82
N ASN A 355 19.18 9.48 -5.64
CA ASN A 355 17.86 9.85 -5.13
C ASN A 355 17.77 11.28 -4.56
N LEU A 356 18.87 12.04 -4.48
CA LEU A 356 18.87 13.48 -4.18
C LEU A 356 18.71 14.33 -5.44
N ARG A 357 18.96 13.79 -6.64
CA ARG A 357 18.81 14.51 -7.92
C ARG A 357 17.40 15.09 -8.06
N SER A 358 17.27 16.40 -8.23
CA SER A 358 15.99 17.09 -8.41
C SER A 358 15.05 16.29 -9.32
N LYS A 359 13.83 16.04 -8.84
CA LYS A 359 12.81 15.29 -9.59
C LYS A 359 11.86 16.30 -10.19
N MET A 360 11.62 16.18 -11.48
CA MET A 360 10.71 17.02 -12.24
C MET A 360 9.42 16.28 -12.57
N ARG A 361 8.35 17.03 -12.83
CA ARG A 361 7.07 16.47 -13.29
C ARG A 361 7.01 16.60 -14.81
N VAL A 362 6.68 15.51 -15.48
CA VAL A 362 6.44 15.49 -16.92
C VAL A 362 5.04 14.93 -17.19
N GLN A 363 4.45 15.32 -18.31
CA GLN A 363 3.24 14.69 -18.83
C GLN A 363 3.60 13.96 -20.12
N TYR A 364 3.33 12.67 -20.16
CA TYR A 364 3.54 11.83 -21.33
C TYR A 364 2.19 11.43 -21.91
N SER A 365 1.98 11.66 -23.20
CA SER A 365 0.73 11.33 -23.88
C SER A 365 0.92 10.46 -25.12
N LEU A 366 -0.02 9.55 -25.36
CA LEU A 366 -0.22 8.89 -26.65
C LEU A 366 -1.43 9.52 -27.32
N TYR A 367 -1.24 10.12 -28.49
CA TYR A 367 -2.31 10.63 -29.35
C TYR A 367 -2.42 9.71 -30.56
N ILE A 368 -3.62 9.23 -30.86
CA ILE A 368 -3.89 8.40 -32.03
C ILE A 368 -4.94 9.11 -32.88
N GLY A 369 -4.65 9.24 -34.17
CA GLY A 369 -5.52 9.87 -35.15
C GLY A 369 -5.18 11.35 -35.39
N ASP A 370 -5.53 11.84 -36.59
CA ASP A 370 -5.20 13.20 -37.04
C ASP A 370 -5.91 14.28 -36.20
N GLU A 371 -7.13 13.99 -35.74
CA GLU A 371 -7.95 14.88 -34.89
C GLU A 371 -7.80 14.61 -33.38
N LYS A 372 -6.81 13.78 -33.00
CA LYS A 372 -6.62 13.29 -31.62
C LYS A 372 -7.80 12.45 -31.12
N ASP A 373 -8.25 11.53 -31.97
CA ASP A 373 -9.40 10.64 -31.73
C ASP A 373 -9.28 9.87 -30.42
N ILE A 374 -8.05 9.49 -30.05
CA ILE A 374 -7.75 8.85 -28.76
C ILE A 374 -6.59 9.58 -28.10
N ILE A 375 -6.80 9.96 -26.84
CA ILE A 375 -5.78 10.59 -25.98
C ILE A 375 -5.61 9.77 -24.70
N HIS A 376 -4.39 9.32 -24.46
CA HIS A 376 -3.97 8.77 -23.17
C HIS A 376 -2.87 9.65 -22.62
N THR A 377 -3.03 10.16 -21.40
CA THR A 377 -2.04 11.00 -20.73
C THR A 377 -1.73 10.49 -19.34
N ILE A 378 -0.44 10.38 -19.01
CA ILE A 378 0.08 10.04 -17.68
C ILE A 378 1.02 11.13 -17.18
N SER A 379 0.90 11.49 -15.91
CA SER A 379 1.85 12.39 -15.24
C SER A 379 2.88 11.57 -14.49
N LEU A 380 4.16 11.73 -14.83
CA LEU A 380 5.27 11.01 -14.22
C LEU A 380 6.16 11.96 -13.43
N ARG A 381 6.75 11.45 -12.33
CA ARG A 381 7.75 12.17 -11.55
C ARG A 381 9.11 11.53 -11.75
N VAL A 382 9.95 12.18 -12.54
CA VAL A 382 11.19 11.61 -13.08
C VAL A 382 12.42 12.42 -12.65
N PRO A 383 13.63 11.84 -12.61
CA PRO A 383 14.86 12.59 -12.39
C PRO A 383 15.09 13.66 -13.47
N GLU A 384 15.79 14.73 -13.12
CA GLU A 384 16.35 15.66 -14.12
C GLU A 384 17.38 14.96 -15.02
N ASN A 385 17.53 15.48 -16.25
CA ASN A 385 18.39 14.93 -17.30
C ASN A 385 18.03 13.51 -17.78
N ILE A 386 16.75 13.14 -17.69
CA ILE A 386 16.21 11.89 -18.24
C ILE A 386 15.78 12.09 -19.71
N THR A 387 16.01 11.08 -20.53
CA THR A 387 15.62 11.07 -21.94
C THR A 387 14.15 10.74 -22.14
N VAL A 388 13.56 11.13 -23.27
CA VAL A 388 12.18 10.77 -23.62
C VAL A 388 12.03 9.25 -23.72
N TYR A 389 13.02 8.53 -24.25
CA TYR A 389 13.04 7.07 -24.31
C TYR A 389 12.88 6.41 -22.92
N GLU A 390 13.62 6.89 -21.92
CA GLU A 390 13.49 6.40 -20.55
C GLU A 390 12.12 6.75 -19.96
N ILE A 391 11.56 7.91 -20.28
CA ILE A 391 10.20 8.29 -19.87
C ILE A 391 9.15 7.36 -20.49
N MET A 392 9.30 6.98 -21.76
CA MET A 392 8.41 6.02 -22.43
C MET A 392 8.41 4.67 -21.70
N HIS A 393 9.59 4.17 -21.32
CA HIS A 393 9.71 2.95 -20.51
C HIS A 393 9.07 3.09 -19.12
N LEU A 394 9.26 4.24 -18.46
CA LEU A 394 8.61 4.50 -17.17
C LEU A 394 7.08 4.54 -17.28
N ALA A 395 6.55 5.08 -18.38
CA ALA A 395 5.11 5.09 -18.65
C ALA A 395 4.53 3.68 -18.84
N GLU A 396 5.24 2.81 -19.57
CA GLU A 396 4.84 1.41 -19.81
C GLU A 396 4.73 0.60 -18.50
N VAL A 397 5.65 0.83 -17.56
CA VAL A 397 5.63 0.19 -16.25
C VAL A 397 4.48 0.73 -15.37
N ALA A 398 4.23 2.03 -15.48
CA ALA A 398 3.31 2.74 -14.58
C ALA A 398 1.83 2.51 -14.90
N ASP A 399 1.42 2.42 -16.18
CA ASP A 399 0.00 2.29 -16.57
C ASP A 399 -0.22 1.25 -17.67
N TYR A 400 -1.18 0.35 -17.43
CA TYR A 400 -1.54 -0.71 -18.36
C TYR A 400 -2.13 -0.18 -19.68
N LYS A 401 -2.64 1.06 -19.73
CA LYS A 401 -3.09 1.68 -20.99
C LYS A 401 -1.93 1.98 -21.94
N TYR A 402 -0.71 1.99 -21.42
CA TYR A 402 0.53 2.04 -22.20
C TYR A 402 1.16 0.64 -22.30
N ASN A 403 0.44 -0.42 -21.89
CA ASN A 403 0.88 -1.81 -21.78
C ASN A 403 -0.32 -2.80 -21.96
N PRO A 404 -0.77 -3.02 -23.21
CA PRO A 404 -1.96 -3.80 -23.54
C PRO A 404 -1.72 -5.31 -23.58
N SER A 405 -0.46 -5.76 -23.50
CA SER A 405 -0.10 -7.19 -23.65
C SER A 405 -0.58 -8.10 -22.52
N GLN A 406 -1.14 -7.55 -21.43
CA GLN A 406 -1.84 -8.36 -20.42
C GLN A 406 -3.12 -9.01 -20.96
N ARG A 407 -3.66 -8.54 -22.10
CA ARG A 407 -4.84 -9.18 -22.72
C ARG A 407 -4.50 -10.49 -23.45
N ALA A 408 -3.22 -10.81 -23.69
CA ALA A 408 -2.83 -11.90 -24.59
C ALA A 408 -1.57 -12.72 -24.19
N LYS A 409 -1.16 -12.77 -22.91
CA LYS A 409 -0.05 -13.64 -22.46
C LYS A 409 -0.51 -14.77 -21.54
N SER A 410 -1.37 -15.64 -22.07
CA SER A 410 -1.38 -17.07 -21.73
C SER A 410 -0.58 -17.81 -22.80
N SER A 411 0.74 -17.64 -22.79
CA SER A 411 1.65 -18.47 -23.59
C SER A 411 2.80 -18.93 -22.71
N MET A 412 3.02 -20.24 -22.72
CA MET A 412 3.82 -21.05 -21.80
C MET A 412 5.34 -20.81 -21.90
N PHE A 413 5.80 -19.92 -22.79
CA PHE A 413 7.21 -19.59 -22.94
C PHE A 413 7.41 -18.09 -22.74
N GLY A 414 7.89 -17.75 -21.53
CA GLY A 414 8.17 -16.39 -21.10
C GLY A 414 9.17 -15.69 -22.01
N LYS A 415 8.68 -14.75 -22.81
CA LYS A 415 9.46 -13.64 -23.33
C LYS A 415 8.71 -12.34 -23.06
N VAL A 416 9.27 -11.53 -22.17
CA VAL A 416 8.86 -10.13 -22.00
C VAL A 416 9.35 -9.41 -23.25
N SER A 417 8.46 -9.29 -24.24
CA SER A 417 8.67 -8.44 -25.41
C SER A 417 8.52 -6.98 -24.97
N GLU A 418 9.54 -6.15 -25.20
CA GLU A 418 9.43 -4.69 -25.17
C GLU A 418 8.22 -4.27 -26.02
N GLN A 419 7.31 -3.41 -25.53
CA GLN A 419 5.96 -3.27 -26.11
C GLN A 419 5.75 -2.05 -27.00
N PHE A 420 6.67 -1.09 -26.99
CA PHE A 420 6.90 -0.28 -28.18
C PHE A 420 8.07 -0.88 -28.95
N GLN A 421 7.85 -1.17 -30.23
CA GLN A 421 8.92 -1.70 -31.06
C GLN A 421 9.73 -0.56 -31.66
N TRP A 422 11.04 -0.65 -31.53
CA TRP A 422 11.96 0.31 -32.09
C TRP A 422 13.16 -0.40 -32.72
N LYS A 423 13.79 0.26 -33.70
CA LYS A 423 15.05 -0.18 -34.30
C LYS A 423 16.00 0.99 -34.40
N LYS A 424 17.30 0.70 -34.28
CA LYS A 424 18.34 1.71 -34.46
C LYS A 424 18.69 1.80 -35.95
N MET A 425 18.39 2.93 -36.57
CA MET A 425 18.73 3.23 -37.96
C MET A 425 19.67 4.43 -37.98
N GLU A 426 20.85 4.31 -38.58
CA GLU A 426 21.83 5.41 -38.73
C GLU A 426 22.10 6.22 -37.43
N LYS A 427 22.14 5.53 -36.28
CA LYS A 427 22.32 6.11 -34.94
C LYS A 427 21.12 6.92 -34.39
N LYS A 428 19.93 6.78 -34.97
CA LYS A 428 18.66 7.27 -34.42
C LYS A 428 17.79 6.09 -34.00
N LEU A 429 17.13 6.22 -32.85
CA LEU A 429 16.09 5.30 -32.41
C LEU A 429 14.81 5.60 -33.17
N TYR A 430 14.38 4.65 -34.01
CA TYR A 430 13.15 4.75 -34.80
C TYR A 430 12.07 3.88 -34.16
N VAL A 431 11.06 4.53 -33.59
CA VAL A 431 9.88 3.86 -33.01
C VAL A 431 8.90 3.58 -34.15
N TYR A 432 8.55 2.32 -34.34
CA TYR A 432 7.69 1.89 -35.44
C TYR A 432 6.39 1.21 -35.01
N GLU A 433 6.25 0.90 -33.72
CA GLU A 433 5.03 0.33 -33.17
C GLU A 433 4.85 0.78 -31.72
N ILE A 434 3.64 1.20 -31.35
CA ILE A 434 3.21 1.40 -29.96
C ILE A 434 1.79 0.81 -29.87
N ASP A 435 1.52 -0.01 -28.86
CA ASP A 435 0.19 -0.62 -28.64
C ASP A 435 -0.33 -1.39 -29.87
N GLY A 436 0.55 -2.15 -30.55
CA GLY A 436 0.18 -2.91 -31.75
C GLY A 436 -0.18 -2.06 -32.98
N ILE A 437 -0.13 -0.73 -32.88
CA ILE A 437 -0.32 0.19 -34.00
C ILE A 437 1.03 0.43 -34.65
N VAL A 438 1.21 -0.14 -35.84
CA VAL A 438 2.45 -0.04 -36.62
C VAL A 438 2.39 1.19 -37.54
N ASN A 439 3.54 1.79 -37.81
CA ASN A 439 3.66 2.81 -38.87
C ASN A 439 3.17 2.26 -40.21
N ASP A 440 2.33 3.03 -40.90
CA ASP A 440 1.71 2.68 -42.16
C ASP A 440 2.09 3.72 -43.22
N PHE A 441 3.07 3.36 -44.05
CA PHE A 441 3.58 4.26 -45.08
C PHE A 441 2.60 4.41 -46.26
N GLU A 442 1.67 3.47 -46.48
CA GLU A 442 0.68 3.56 -47.57
C GLU A 442 -0.43 4.56 -47.22
N ASN A 443 -0.73 4.70 -45.92
CA ASN A 443 -1.71 5.66 -45.40
C ASN A 443 -1.06 6.96 -44.85
N ASP A 444 0.24 7.15 -45.07
CA ASP A 444 1.06 8.26 -44.58
C ASP A 444 1.11 8.39 -43.04
N GLN A 445 0.75 7.35 -42.28
CA GLN A 445 0.61 7.40 -40.82
C GLN A 445 1.86 6.92 -40.09
N PHE A 446 2.40 7.78 -39.22
CA PHE A 446 3.62 7.49 -38.48
C PHE A 446 3.52 7.94 -37.02
N TRP A 447 4.24 7.24 -36.15
CA TRP A 447 4.52 7.68 -34.78
C TRP A 447 5.56 8.81 -34.78
N LEU A 448 5.12 10.00 -34.40
CA LEU A 448 5.94 11.21 -34.36
C LEU A 448 6.10 11.72 -32.93
N LEU A 449 7.31 12.18 -32.59
CA LEU A 449 7.58 12.77 -31.29
C LEU A 449 7.28 14.27 -31.30
N TYR A 450 6.54 14.70 -30.30
CA TYR A 450 6.15 16.08 -30.08
C TYR A 450 6.52 16.48 -28.64
N LEU A 451 7.13 17.65 -28.48
CA LEU A 451 7.59 18.17 -27.19
C LEU A 451 7.27 19.66 -27.05
N GLY A 452 6.82 20.10 -25.88
CA GLY A 452 6.66 21.51 -25.56
C GLY A 452 6.46 21.78 -24.07
N PRO A 453 6.58 23.03 -23.60
CA PRO A 453 6.32 23.38 -22.21
C PRO A 453 4.82 23.34 -21.84
N ASN A 454 3.92 23.44 -22.83
CA ASN A 454 2.48 23.28 -22.67
C ASN A 454 1.87 22.75 -23.98
N ILE A 455 0.58 22.36 -23.96
CA ILE A 455 -0.14 21.80 -25.13
C ILE A 455 -0.21 22.78 -26.31
N GLU A 456 -0.23 24.08 -26.05
CA GLU A 456 -0.35 25.14 -27.06
C GLU A 456 0.96 25.43 -27.80
N SER A 457 2.10 25.03 -27.24
CA SER A 457 3.45 25.30 -27.77
C SER A 457 4.22 24.04 -28.15
N ILE A 458 3.50 22.93 -28.34
CA ILE A 458 4.08 21.65 -28.73
C ILE A 458 4.61 21.72 -30.16
N LYS A 459 5.85 21.26 -30.36
CA LYS A 459 6.50 21.19 -31.67
C LYS A 459 6.93 19.77 -31.98
N HIS A 460 6.88 19.42 -33.26
CA HIS A 460 7.46 18.18 -33.75
C HIS A 460 8.97 18.18 -33.51
N PHE A 461 9.50 17.10 -32.98
CA PHE A 461 10.91 16.91 -32.67
C PHE A 461 11.49 15.80 -33.56
N ALA A 462 12.38 16.17 -34.49
CA ALA A 462 12.98 15.25 -35.46
C ALA A 462 14.19 14.46 -34.92
N GLU A 463 14.59 14.72 -33.68
CA GLU A 463 15.61 13.93 -32.98
C GLU A 463 14.99 12.71 -32.32
N SER A 464 15.80 11.67 -32.12
CA SER A 464 15.31 10.41 -31.58
C SER A 464 15.03 10.49 -30.07
N PRO A 465 14.02 9.75 -29.56
CA PRO A 465 13.63 9.81 -28.14
C PRO A 465 14.78 9.58 -27.13
N ASP A 466 15.80 8.80 -27.51
CA ASP A 466 16.99 8.52 -26.69
C ASP A 466 18.00 9.67 -26.62
N LYS A 467 17.83 10.72 -27.44
CA LYS A 467 18.67 11.93 -27.45
C LYS A 467 17.97 13.16 -26.89
N VAL A 468 16.65 13.13 -26.82
CA VAL A 468 15.85 14.25 -26.33
C VAL A 468 15.75 14.19 -24.82
N VAL A 469 16.29 15.19 -24.14
CA VAL A 469 16.19 15.33 -22.68
C VAL A 469 14.97 16.16 -22.32
N ALA A 470 14.12 15.64 -21.44
CA ALA A 470 12.93 16.36 -20.99
C ALA A 470 13.28 17.46 -19.98
N THR A 471 12.43 18.48 -19.89
CA THR A 471 12.54 19.55 -18.88
C THR A 471 11.32 19.56 -17.97
N ASN A 472 11.42 20.23 -16.82
CA ASN A 472 10.32 20.26 -15.85
C ASN A 472 9.06 20.91 -16.42
N GLY A 473 7.93 20.23 -16.27
CA GLY A 473 6.64 20.65 -16.83
C GLY A 473 6.44 20.27 -18.30
N SER A 474 7.42 19.62 -18.94
CA SER A 474 7.31 19.23 -20.36
C SER A 474 6.08 18.35 -20.63
N GLN A 475 5.40 18.70 -21.73
CA GLN A 475 4.41 17.89 -22.42
C GLN A 475 5.13 17.10 -23.53
N ILE A 476 5.17 15.78 -23.36
CA ILE A 476 5.78 14.83 -24.29
C ILE A 476 4.63 14.05 -24.92
N ILE A 477 4.58 14.00 -26.25
CA ILE A 477 3.53 13.31 -26.98
C ILE A 477 4.16 12.43 -28.04
N MET A 478 3.84 11.14 -28.01
CA MET A 478 3.96 10.29 -29.19
C MET A 478 2.62 10.33 -29.91
N TRP A 479 2.62 10.88 -31.12
CA TRP A 479 1.40 11.10 -31.91
C TRP A 479 1.43 10.24 -33.17
N TYR A 480 0.49 9.30 -33.29
CA TYR A 480 0.23 8.56 -34.51
C TYR A 480 -0.70 9.37 -35.41
N LYS A 481 -0.15 9.92 -36.48
CA LYS A 481 -0.87 10.78 -37.42
C LYS A 481 -0.24 10.78 -38.80
N LYS A 482 -0.93 11.40 -39.77
CA LYS A 482 -0.37 11.64 -41.10
C LYS A 482 0.84 12.56 -41.02
N ALA A 483 1.95 12.11 -41.60
CA ALA A 483 3.16 12.90 -41.75
C ALA A 483 3.23 13.45 -43.18
N HIS A 484 3.40 14.76 -43.30
CA HIS A 484 3.68 15.41 -44.57
C HIS A 484 5.16 15.81 -44.57
N ILE A 485 5.89 15.38 -45.59
CA ILE A 485 7.33 15.68 -45.79
C ILE A 485 7.48 16.95 -46.60
#